data_AF-A0A226HBJ4-F1
#
_entry.id   AF-A0A226HBJ4-F1
#
_cell.length_a   1.000
_cell.length_b   1.000
_cell.length_c   1.000
_cell.angle_alpha   90.00
_cell.angle_beta   90.00
_cell.angle_gamma   90.00
#
_symmetry.space_group_name_H-M   'P 1'
#
loop_
_entity.id
_entity.type
_entity.pdbx_description
1 polymer ?
#
loop_
_entity_poly.entity_id
_entity_poly.type
_entity_poly.pdbx_seq_one_letter_code
_entity_poly.pdbx_strand_id
1 'polypeptide(L)'
;MKKILLLIITLLSCSCKTGLIQNDLKNNFFERFPIESWNTEFVDFKTSDRSQYYIYKGLEFYPTGSAQYWEIYVYPQKDQFYTVVYQYDKKSYKIRRKGKVFGWDPYTETFKIGIWYEYNEQGKLIKEIDEDKKFGKFSYNELLQFLDKEKLISLKKGLKDDVNRRNKMVGSFYSSETSDKKLWSVYVHTGLSYTIETPDNQIGETRTQPGKRYFIDGNTGEVIKRTEETLEYYKEIGFN
;
A
#
# COMPACT_ATOMS: atom_id res chain seq x y z
N MET A 1 -63.56 -8.64 -6.15
CA MET A 1 -62.56 -8.15 -7.13
C MET A 1 -61.21 -8.08 -6.43
N LYS A 2 -60.29 -8.97 -6.78
CA LYS A 2 -58.95 -9.09 -6.18
C LYS A 2 -58.12 -7.85 -6.55
N LYS A 3 -57.73 -7.02 -5.58
CA LYS A 3 -56.74 -5.97 -5.79
C LYS A 3 -55.36 -6.64 -5.78
N ILE A 4 -54.76 -6.74 -6.96
CA ILE A 4 -53.37 -7.16 -7.14
C ILE A 4 -52.50 -6.01 -6.63
N LEU A 5 -51.85 -6.21 -5.49
CA LEU A 5 -50.82 -5.30 -4.99
C LEU A 5 -49.53 -5.62 -5.75
N LEU A 6 -49.17 -4.78 -6.73
CA LEU A 6 -47.94 -4.92 -7.50
C LEU A 6 -46.76 -4.46 -6.61
N LEU A 7 -46.00 -5.42 -6.07
CA LEU A 7 -44.79 -5.15 -5.32
C LEU A 7 -43.67 -4.81 -6.32
N ILE A 8 -43.36 -3.52 -6.48
CA ILE A 8 -42.20 -3.08 -7.26
C ILE A 8 -40.96 -3.29 -6.39
N ILE A 9 -40.31 -4.43 -6.56
CA ILE A 9 -38.97 -4.70 -6.02
C ILE A 9 -37.98 -3.94 -6.91
N THR A 10 -37.67 -2.69 -6.55
CA THR A 10 -36.48 -2.02 -7.10
C THR A 10 -35.24 -2.65 -6.47
N LEU A 11 -34.67 -3.62 -7.18
CA LEU A 11 -33.27 -4.02 -7.08
C LEU A 11 -32.37 -2.82 -7.41
N LEU A 12 -32.13 -1.94 -6.44
CA LEU A 12 -31.11 -0.92 -6.52
C LEU A 12 -29.77 -1.51 -6.07
N SER A 13 -29.04 -1.96 -7.08
CA SER A 13 -27.59 -2.00 -7.18
C SER A 13 -26.84 -2.52 -5.95
N CYS A 14 -26.47 -3.79 -6.08
CA CYS A 14 -25.33 -4.43 -5.47
C CYS A 14 -24.12 -3.47 -5.39
N SER A 15 -23.96 -2.77 -4.27
CA SER A 15 -22.66 -2.32 -3.80
C SER A 15 -21.94 -3.52 -3.18
N CYS A 16 -21.74 -4.59 -3.96
CA CYS A 16 -20.59 -5.44 -3.73
C CYS A 16 -19.38 -4.63 -4.18
N LYS A 17 -18.93 -3.70 -3.33
CA LYS A 17 -17.52 -3.32 -3.33
C LYS A 17 -16.80 -4.62 -3.03
N THR A 18 -16.29 -5.27 -4.07
CA THR A 18 -15.38 -6.40 -3.94
C THR A 18 -14.18 -5.88 -3.18
N GLY A 19 -14.19 -6.07 -1.86
CA GLY A 19 -13.15 -5.60 -0.95
C GLY A 19 -11.88 -6.38 -1.21
N LEU A 20 -11.10 -5.96 -2.21
CA LEU A 20 -9.76 -6.48 -2.49
C LEU A 20 -8.86 -6.24 -1.27
N ILE A 21 -9.08 -5.14 -0.55
CA ILE A 21 -8.70 -5.03 0.86
C ILE A 21 -9.77 -5.72 1.71
N GLN A 22 -9.45 -6.92 2.22
CA GLN A 22 -10.16 -7.46 3.38
C GLN A 22 -9.90 -6.53 4.57
N ASN A 23 -10.96 -5.94 5.16
CA ASN A 23 -10.84 -4.95 6.25
C ASN A 23 -10.14 -5.50 7.49
N ASP A 24 -10.09 -6.81 7.62
CA ASP A 24 -9.42 -7.54 8.66
C ASP A 24 -7.94 -7.74 8.32
N LEU A 25 -7.08 -7.10 9.12
CA LEU A 25 -5.75 -7.63 9.40
C LEU A 25 -5.95 -8.98 10.14
N LYS A 26 -6.33 -10.04 9.40
CA LYS A 26 -6.74 -11.35 9.97
C LYS A 26 -5.69 -11.98 10.87
N ASN A 27 -4.43 -11.56 10.76
CA ASN A 27 -3.29 -12.14 11.46
C ASN A 27 -2.57 -11.09 12.32
N ASN A 28 -3.00 -10.95 13.57
CA ASN A 28 -2.40 -10.07 14.60
C ASN A 28 -1.10 -10.65 15.20
N PHE A 29 -0.37 -11.50 14.48
CA PHE A 29 0.80 -12.20 15.01
C PHE A 29 1.87 -11.26 15.55
N PHE A 30 1.94 -10.06 15.00
CA PHE A 30 2.91 -9.07 15.38
C PHE A 30 2.42 -8.15 16.53
N GLU A 31 1.13 -8.12 16.90
CA GLU A 31 0.69 -7.30 18.05
C GLU A 31 1.36 -7.68 19.38
N ARG A 32 1.76 -8.95 19.51
CA ARG A 32 2.49 -9.50 20.65
C ARG A 32 3.88 -9.97 20.26
N PHE A 33 4.46 -9.35 19.23
CA PHE A 33 5.81 -9.67 18.80
C PHE A 33 6.80 -9.37 19.93
N PRO A 34 7.69 -10.31 20.32
CA PRO A 34 8.71 -10.06 21.34
C PRO A 34 9.84 -9.21 20.74
N ILE A 35 9.53 -7.96 20.42
CA ILE A 35 10.44 -7.02 19.77
C ILE A 35 11.66 -6.73 20.66
N GLU A 36 11.57 -6.92 21.97
CA GLU A 36 12.65 -6.77 22.93
C GLU A 36 13.80 -7.77 22.76
N SER A 37 13.52 -8.96 22.22
CA SER A 37 14.49 -10.03 22.05
C SER A 37 15.12 -10.07 20.66
N TRP A 38 14.77 -9.12 19.79
CA TRP A 38 15.19 -9.13 18.39
C TRP A 38 16.70 -8.91 18.20
N ASN A 39 17.41 -8.34 19.17
CA ASN A 39 18.84 -8.04 19.11
C ASN A 39 19.71 -9.09 19.81
N THR A 40 19.12 -10.14 20.39
CA THR A 40 19.79 -11.22 21.11
C THR A 40 19.42 -12.54 20.45
N GLU A 41 20.18 -12.94 19.44
CA GLU A 41 20.14 -14.25 18.76
C GLU A 41 18.76 -14.91 18.71
N PHE A 42 17.95 -14.42 17.77
CA PHE A 42 16.59 -14.82 17.43
C PHE A 42 16.30 -16.35 17.44
N VAL A 43 15.87 -16.91 18.58
CA VAL A 43 15.62 -18.36 18.78
C VAL A 43 14.46 -18.94 17.94
N ASP A 44 13.46 -18.14 17.57
CA ASP A 44 12.24 -18.59 16.85
C ASP A 44 12.16 -18.15 15.37
N PHE A 45 13.29 -17.71 14.78
CA PHE A 45 13.28 -17.03 13.49
C PHE A 45 14.17 -17.74 12.47
N LYS A 46 13.78 -17.60 11.20
CA LYS A 46 14.61 -18.00 10.05
C LYS A 46 14.99 -16.78 9.26
N THR A 47 16.24 -16.73 8.79
CA THR A 47 16.62 -15.79 7.74
C THR A 47 15.82 -16.11 6.48
N SER A 48 15.31 -15.08 5.82
CA SER A 48 14.77 -15.24 4.47
C SER A 48 15.92 -15.33 3.45
N ASP A 49 15.65 -15.90 2.29
CA ASP A 49 16.51 -15.82 1.11
C ASP A 49 16.69 -14.35 0.64
N ARG A 50 15.80 -13.45 1.05
CA ARG A 50 15.91 -12.01 0.83
C ARG A 50 16.80 -11.39 1.91
N SER A 51 17.89 -10.77 1.47
CA SER A 51 18.84 -10.07 2.36
C SER A 51 18.14 -9.06 3.28
N GLN A 52 18.40 -9.15 4.59
CA GLN A 52 17.83 -8.33 5.67
C GLN A 52 16.36 -8.64 6.04
N TYR A 53 15.79 -9.74 5.55
CA TYR A 53 14.43 -10.17 5.89
C TYR A 53 14.44 -11.44 6.73
N TYR A 54 13.37 -11.60 7.48
CA TYR A 54 13.19 -12.70 8.41
C TYR A 54 11.82 -13.32 8.22
N ILE A 55 11.66 -14.56 8.66
CA ILE A 55 10.40 -15.28 8.62
C ILE A 55 9.95 -15.54 10.06
N TYR A 56 8.73 -15.09 10.38
CA TYR A 56 8.04 -15.37 11.64
C TYR A 56 6.65 -15.92 11.36
N LYS A 57 6.34 -17.11 11.89
CA LYS A 57 5.06 -17.81 11.66
C LYS A 57 4.66 -17.90 10.17
N GLY A 58 5.63 -18.13 9.29
CA GLY A 58 5.43 -18.24 7.84
C GLY A 58 5.25 -16.92 7.11
N LEU A 59 5.36 -15.77 7.81
CA LEU A 59 5.34 -14.45 7.21
C LEU A 59 6.75 -13.89 7.11
N GLU A 60 7.16 -13.52 5.89
CA GLU A 60 8.37 -12.75 5.65
C GLU A 60 8.17 -11.30 6.07
N PHE A 61 9.16 -10.69 6.73
CA PHE A 61 9.11 -9.30 7.15
C PHE A 61 10.48 -8.64 7.17
N TYR A 62 10.48 -7.32 7.07
CA TYR A 62 11.65 -6.46 7.21
C TYR A 62 11.55 -5.64 8.50
N PRO A 63 12.46 -5.83 9.47
CA PRO A 63 12.56 -4.98 10.65
C PRO A 63 13.43 -3.76 10.38
N THR A 64 13.03 -2.62 10.91
CA THR A 64 13.83 -1.39 10.94
C THR A 64 13.53 -0.59 12.21
N GLY A 65 14.30 0.46 12.49
CA GLY A 65 14.04 1.30 13.63
C GLY A 65 14.66 2.69 13.52
N SER A 66 14.01 3.65 14.18
CA SER A 66 14.49 5.02 14.35
C SER A 66 15.03 5.22 15.77
N ALA A 67 15.39 6.45 16.18
CA ALA A 67 15.80 6.69 17.56
C ALA A 67 14.73 6.32 18.61
N GLN A 68 13.44 6.35 18.24
CA GLN A 68 12.32 6.23 19.16
C GLN A 68 11.49 4.95 18.96
N TYR A 69 11.48 4.38 17.75
CA TYR A 69 10.54 3.32 17.39
C TYR A 69 11.19 2.14 16.68
N TRP A 70 10.64 0.95 16.90
CA TRP A 70 10.83 -0.21 16.03
C TRP A 70 9.67 -0.30 15.04
N GLU A 71 9.96 -0.70 13.81
CA GLU A 71 8.97 -0.91 12.77
C GLU A 71 9.17 -2.27 12.10
N ILE A 72 8.05 -2.94 11.85
CA ILE A 72 7.99 -4.21 11.12
C ILE A 72 7.14 -4.00 9.87
N TYR A 73 7.72 -4.30 8.72
CA TYR A 73 7.06 -4.30 7.42
C TYR A 73 6.87 -5.75 6.98
N VAL A 74 5.63 -6.24 7.05
CA VAL A 74 5.30 -7.61 6.63
C VAL A 74 5.18 -7.65 5.12
N TYR A 75 5.97 -8.52 4.49
CA TYR A 75 5.99 -8.67 3.05
C TYR A 75 4.61 -9.14 2.53
N PRO A 76 4.07 -8.50 1.47
CA PRO A 76 2.79 -8.82 0.90
C PRO A 76 2.70 -10.31 0.54
N GLN A 77 1.56 -10.90 0.87
CA GLN A 77 1.23 -12.26 0.47
C GLN A 77 0.56 -12.28 -0.91
N LYS A 78 0.22 -13.47 -1.39
CA LYS A 78 -0.55 -13.63 -2.62
C LYS A 78 -1.84 -12.79 -2.53
N ASP A 79 -2.23 -12.21 -3.66
CA ASP A 79 -3.41 -11.34 -3.80
C ASP A 79 -3.35 -10.02 -2.99
N GLN A 80 -2.17 -9.64 -2.47
CA GLN A 80 -1.99 -8.38 -1.71
C GLN A 80 -1.16 -7.36 -2.49
N PHE A 81 -1.62 -6.11 -2.48
CA PHE A 81 -0.96 -4.94 -3.06
C PHE A 81 -0.60 -3.87 -2.01
N TYR A 82 -0.43 -4.32 -0.77
CA TYR A 82 -0.16 -3.48 0.38
C TYR A 82 0.81 -4.18 1.32
N THR A 83 1.53 -3.37 2.09
CA THR A 83 2.39 -3.82 3.18
C THR A 83 1.66 -3.63 4.50
N VAL A 84 1.71 -4.65 5.37
CA VAL A 84 1.22 -4.48 6.74
C VAL A 84 2.36 -3.94 7.59
N VAL A 85 2.08 -2.84 8.30
CA VAL A 85 3.07 -2.15 9.11
C VAL A 85 2.67 -2.25 10.58
N TYR A 86 3.64 -2.57 11.43
CA TYR A 86 3.53 -2.48 12.88
C TYR A 86 4.63 -1.57 13.40
N GLN A 87 4.29 -0.72 14.38
CA GLN A 87 5.27 0.11 15.07
C GLN A 87 5.18 -0.11 16.58
N TYR A 88 6.34 -0.18 17.21
CA TYR A 88 6.50 -0.40 18.65
C TYR A 88 7.35 0.70 19.25
N ASP A 89 7.08 1.00 20.51
CA ASP A 89 7.92 1.86 21.32
C ASP A 89 9.24 1.16 21.67
N LYS A 90 10.39 1.83 21.50
CA LYS A 90 11.70 1.20 21.77
C LYS A 90 11.97 0.90 23.25
N LYS A 91 11.36 1.66 24.18
CA LYS A 91 11.63 1.53 25.61
C LYS A 91 10.71 0.52 26.27
N SER A 92 9.42 0.60 25.96
CA SER A 92 8.38 -0.25 26.55
C SER A 92 8.08 -1.51 25.75
N TYR A 93 8.53 -1.55 24.48
CA TYR A 93 8.28 -2.65 23.53
C TYR A 93 6.80 -2.89 23.21
N LYS A 94 5.92 -1.98 23.64
CA LYS A 94 4.48 -2.06 23.37
C LYS A 94 4.18 -1.57 21.96
N ILE A 95 3.19 -2.21 21.34
CA ILE A 95 2.64 -1.74 20.06
C ILE A 95 2.08 -0.33 20.22
N ARG A 96 2.36 0.54 19.25
CA ARG A 96 1.87 1.91 19.18
C ARG A 96 0.86 2.09 18.06
N ARG A 97 1.11 1.46 16.91
CA ARG A 97 0.21 1.53 15.77
C ARG A 97 0.38 0.34 14.85
N LYS A 98 -0.70 0.00 14.15
CA LYS A 98 -0.66 -0.93 13.00
C LYS A 98 -1.61 -0.48 11.91
N GLY A 99 -1.33 -0.88 10.68
CA GLY A 99 -2.21 -0.63 9.55
C GLY A 99 -1.61 -1.14 8.25
N LYS A 100 -2.14 -0.63 7.14
CA LYS A 100 -1.70 -0.99 5.80
C LYS A 100 -1.15 0.25 5.10
N VAL A 101 -0.10 0.04 4.31
CA VAL A 101 0.42 1.04 3.39
C VAL A 101 0.39 0.49 1.99
N PHE A 102 0.12 1.37 1.03
CA PHE A 102 0.07 1.07 -0.38
C PHE A 102 1.41 0.51 -0.89
N GLY A 103 1.35 -0.56 -1.69
CA GLY A 103 2.52 -1.11 -2.37
C GLY A 103 3.48 -1.87 -1.45
N TRP A 104 4.71 -2.05 -1.93
CA TRP A 104 5.85 -2.59 -1.21
C TRP A 104 7.06 -1.69 -1.41
N ASP A 105 7.38 -0.88 -0.40
CA ASP A 105 8.68 -0.24 -0.26
C ASP A 105 8.82 0.31 1.18
N PRO A 106 9.76 -0.20 1.99
CA PRO A 106 9.99 0.32 3.33
C PRO A 106 10.66 1.71 3.36
N TYR A 107 11.11 2.24 2.20
CA TYR A 107 11.89 3.50 2.12
C TYR A 107 11.23 4.61 1.31
N THR A 108 10.10 4.37 0.64
CA THR A 108 9.32 5.43 -0.02
C THR A 108 8.13 5.83 0.84
N GLU A 109 7.75 7.11 0.82
CA GLU A 109 6.62 7.67 1.58
C GLU A 109 5.41 6.74 1.55
N THR A 110 5.15 6.10 2.68
CA THR A 110 4.21 4.99 2.75
C THR A 110 2.79 5.53 2.86
N PHE A 111 2.05 5.43 1.77
CA PHE A 111 0.69 5.94 1.69
C PHE A 111 -0.28 5.03 2.44
N LYS A 112 -0.74 5.49 3.62
CA LYS A 112 -1.65 4.73 4.48
C LYS A 112 -2.99 4.44 3.81
N ILE A 113 -3.50 3.23 3.95
CA ILE A 113 -4.80 2.80 3.43
C ILE A 113 -5.54 1.93 4.47
N GLY A 114 -6.85 1.82 4.32
CA GLY A 114 -7.76 1.07 5.18
C GLY A 114 -7.78 1.59 6.62
N ILE A 115 -8.12 0.70 7.55
CA ILE A 115 -8.18 1.04 8.97
C ILE A 115 -6.77 1.00 9.59
N TRP A 116 -6.39 2.10 10.22
CA TRP A 116 -5.24 2.20 11.12
C TRP A 116 -5.67 2.20 12.57
N TYR A 117 -4.91 1.50 13.39
CA TYR A 117 -5.16 1.33 14.82
C TYR A 117 -4.04 1.99 15.59
N GLU A 118 -4.37 2.81 16.59
CA GLU A 118 -3.41 3.43 17.51
C GLU A 118 -3.67 2.96 18.94
N TYR A 119 -2.58 2.73 19.67
CA TYR A 119 -2.58 2.17 21.01
C TYR A 119 -1.89 3.14 21.97
N ASN A 120 -2.33 3.16 23.22
CA ASN A 120 -1.65 3.90 24.27
C ASN A 120 -0.38 3.18 24.75
N GLU A 121 0.34 3.80 25.69
CA GLU A 121 1.60 3.27 26.24
C GLU A 121 1.44 1.92 26.97
N GLN A 122 0.22 1.57 27.40
CA GLN A 122 -0.09 0.29 28.01
C GLN A 122 -0.46 -0.79 26.97
N GLY A 123 -0.47 -0.45 25.68
CA GLY A 123 -0.84 -1.34 24.57
C GLY A 123 -2.35 -1.52 24.41
N LYS A 124 -3.18 -0.63 24.98
CA LYS A 124 -4.64 -0.62 24.80
C LYS A 124 -5.00 0.22 23.57
N LEU A 125 -5.87 -0.31 22.71
CA LEU A 125 -6.42 0.42 21.57
C LEU A 125 -7.14 1.70 22.02
N ILE A 126 -6.79 2.83 21.40
CA ILE A 126 -7.38 4.15 21.70
C ILE A 126 -8.00 4.82 20.48
N LYS A 127 -7.62 4.40 19.26
CA LYS A 127 -8.12 5.04 18.03
C LYS A 127 -8.17 4.06 16.87
N GLU A 128 -9.23 4.19 16.08
CA GLU A 128 -9.35 3.60 14.75
C GLU A 128 -9.53 4.74 13.74
N ILE A 129 -8.70 4.77 12.71
CA ILE A 129 -8.72 5.78 11.66
C ILE A 129 -8.99 5.09 10.34
N ASP A 130 -10.09 5.47 9.70
CA ASP A 130 -10.37 5.08 8.33
C ASP A 130 -9.62 6.01 7.37
N GLU A 131 -8.42 5.57 6.96
CA GLU A 131 -7.56 6.32 6.05
C GLU A 131 -8.16 6.40 4.64
N ASP A 132 -9.09 5.52 4.27
CA ASP A 132 -9.69 5.52 2.94
C ASP A 132 -10.66 6.70 2.74
N LYS A 133 -11.09 7.36 3.83
CA LYS A 133 -11.96 8.55 3.75
C LYS A 133 -11.34 9.73 3.02
N LYS A 134 -10.00 9.78 2.89
CA LYS A 134 -9.33 10.83 2.12
C LYS A 134 -9.51 10.66 0.61
N PHE A 135 -9.86 9.46 0.15
CA PHE A 135 -10.15 9.21 -1.26
C PHE A 135 -11.48 9.82 -1.69
N GLY A 136 -11.63 10.03 -2.99
CA GLY A 136 -12.93 10.36 -3.57
C GLY A 136 -13.68 9.08 -3.89
N LYS A 137 -14.52 9.13 -4.93
CA LYS A 137 -15.25 7.94 -5.39
C LYS A 137 -14.30 6.89 -5.97
N PHE A 138 -13.17 7.31 -6.52
CA PHE A 138 -12.13 6.42 -7.03
C PHE A 138 -11.13 6.11 -5.90
N SER A 139 -11.32 4.97 -5.22
CA SER A 139 -10.47 4.54 -4.12
C SER A 139 -9.31 3.67 -4.59
N TYR A 140 -8.50 3.21 -3.63
CA TYR A 140 -7.45 2.23 -3.86
C TYR A 140 -7.93 0.98 -4.61
N ASN A 141 -9.12 0.46 -4.29
CA ASN A 141 -9.62 -0.76 -4.93
C ASN A 141 -9.97 -0.52 -6.40
N GLU A 142 -10.58 0.63 -6.73
CA GLU A 142 -10.85 1.05 -8.11
C GLU A 142 -9.54 1.23 -8.88
N LEU A 143 -8.50 1.79 -8.24
CA LEU A 143 -7.17 1.90 -8.84
C LEU A 143 -6.59 0.52 -9.18
N LEU A 144 -6.62 -0.45 -8.25
CA LEU A 144 -6.10 -1.78 -8.54
C LEU A 144 -6.88 -2.48 -9.68
N GLN A 145 -8.21 -2.35 -9.69
CA GLN A 145 -9.04 -2.90 -10.77
C GLN A 145 -8.70 -2.25 -12.13
N PHE A 146 -8.50 -0.94 -12.15
CA PHE A 146 -8.06 -0.22 -13.34
C PHE A 146 -6.71 -0.75 -13.85
N LEU A 147 -5.72 -0.88 -12.97
CA LEU A 147 -4.38 -1.36 -13.36
C LEU A 147 -4.37 -2.82 -13.81
N ASP A 148 -5.22 -3.67 -13.22
CA ASP A 148 -5.40 -5.07 -13.64
C ASP A 148 -6.06 -5.15 -15.03
N LYS A 149 -7.07 -4.31 -15.28
CA LYS A 149 -7.72 -4.17 -16.60
C LYS A 149 -6.73 -3.69 -17.68
N GLU A 150 -5.84 -2.77 -17.32
CA GLU A 150 -4.74 -2.30 -18.18
C GLU A 150 -3.62 -3.35 -18.37
N LYS A 151 -3.75 -4.53 -17.73
CA LYS A 151 -2.79 -5.64 -17.76
C LYS A 151 -1.41 -5.28 -17.23
N LEU A 152 -1.35 -4.31 -16.32
CA LEU A 152 -0.09 -3.84 -15.70
C LEU A 152 0.23 -4.59 -14.42
N ILE A 153 -0.81 -4.99 -13.70
CA ILE A 153 -0.71 -5.85 -12.52
C ILE A 153 -1.58 -7.09 -12.72
N SER A 154 -1.47 -8.04 -11.80
CA SER A 154 -2.39 -9.17 -11.71
C SER A 154 -2.91 -9.28 -10.29
N LEU A 155 -4.20 -9.02 -10.09
CA LEU A 155 -4.86 -9.11 -8.79
C LEU A 155 -4.65 -10.49 -8.14
N LYS A 156 -4.65 -11.56 -8.96
CA LYS A 156 -4.45 -12.96 -8.55
C LYS A 156 -3.01 -13.31 -8.13
N LYS A 157 -2.03 -12.49 -8.48
CA LYS A 157 -0.62 -12.72 -8.13
C LYS A 157 -0.20 -11.91 -6.91
N GLY A 158 -0.77 -10.72 -6.73
CA GLY A 158 -0.32 -9.78 -5.70
C GLY A 158 1.11 -9.29 -5.97
N LEU A 159 1.73 -8.73 -4.94
CA LEU A 159 3.14 -8.29 -4.97
C LEU A 159 4.14 -9.41 -4.66
N LYS A 160 3.68 -10.57 -4.16
CA LYS A 160 4.54 -11.68 -3.70
C LYS A 160 5.44 -12.25 -4.79
N ASP A 161 4.93 -12.37 -6.01
CA ASP A 161 5.68 -12.93 -7.15
C ASP A 161 6.57 -11.90 -7.84
N ASP A 162 6.72 -10.70 -7.27
CA ASP A 162 7.64 -9.68 -7.76
C ASP A 162 9.09 -9.90 -7.28
N VAL A 163 9.54 -11.17 -7.36
CA VAL A 163 10.86 -11.65 -6.94
C VAL A 163 12.01 -10.92 -7.67
N ASN A 164 11.71 -10.23 -8.78
CA ASN A 164 12.68 -9.46 -9.56
C ASN A 164 12.44 -7.93 -9.58
N ARG A 165 11.62 -7.36 -8.69
CA ARG A 165 11.35 -5.89 -8.62
C ARG A 165 10.78 -5.29 -9.93
N ARG A 166 10.05 -6.09 -10.72
CA ARG A 166 9.56 -5.83 -12.08
C ARG A 166 8.32 -4.95 -12.13
N ASN A 167 7.49 -4.98 -11.09
CA ASN A 167 6.22 -4.25 -11.01
C ASN A 167 6.17 -3.43 -9.73
N LYS A 168 7.22 -2.63 -9.49
CA LYS A 168 7.13 -1.58 -8.47
C LYS A 168 5.98 -0.64 -8.86
N MET A 169 5.00 -0.54 -7.97
CA MET A 169 3.93 0.44 -8.08
C MET A 169 4.28 1.56 -7.11
N VAL A 170 4.69 2.70 -7.65
CA VAL A 170 4.90 3.93 -6.86
C VAL A 170 3.64 4.76 -7.04
N GLY A 171 2.81 4.82 -6.00
CA GLY A 171 1.60 5.62 -5.97
C GLY A 171 1.76 6.80 -5.02
N SER A 172 1.44 7.99 -5.52
CA SER A 172 1.22 9.19 -4.71
C SER A 172 -0.25 9.58 -4.83
N PHE A 173 -0.80 10.11 -3.74
CA PHE A 173 -2.15 10.66 -3.72
C PHE A 173 -2.09 12.08 -3.19
N TYR A 174 -2.64 13.00 -3.97
CA TYR A 174 -2.69 14.42 -3.66
C TYR A 174 -4.11 14.79 -3.25
N SER A 175 -4.22 15.52 -2.15
CA SER A 175 -5.46 16.09 -1.63
C SER A 175 -5.14 17.22 -0.66
N SER A 176 -6.07 18.15 -0.48
CA SER A 176 -6.01 19.17 0.57
C SER A 176 -7.27 19.09 1.45
N GLU A 177 -7.18 19.53 2.71
CA GLU A 177 -8.36 19.71 3.57
C GLU A 177 -9.24 20.87 3.11
N THR A 178 -8.68 21.82 2.37
CA THR A 178 -9.36 23.05 1.91
C THR A 178 -9.88 22.96 0.48
N SER A 179 -9.62 21.86 -0.23
CA SER A 179 -10.04 21.62 -1.61
C SER A 179 -10.77 20.29 -1.72
N ASP A 180 -11.79 20.24 -2.57
CA ASP A 180 -12.48 19.00 -2.92
C ASP A 180 -11.71 18.18 -3.98
N LYS A 181 -10.68 18.75 -4.61
CA LYS A 181 -9.86 18.08 -5.62
C LYS A 181 -9.06 16.93 -5.03
N LYS A 182 -8.99 15.84 -5.78
CA LYS A 182 -8.26 14.63 -5.41
C LYS A 182 -7.58 14.07 -6.65
N LEU A 183 -6.32 13.69 -6.53
CA LEU A 183 -5.54 13.19 -7.67
C LEU A 183 -4.69 12.00 -7.27
N TRP A 184 -4.88 10.91 -8.00
CA TRP A 184 -3.95 9.78 -8.00
C TRP A 184 -2.85 10.04 -9.03
N SER A 185 -1.58 9.91 -8.62
CA SER A 185 -0.41 9.88 -9.50
C SER A 185 0.27 8.54 -9.31
N VAL A 186 0.17 7.67 -10.31
CA VAL A 186 0.62 6.28 -10.18
C VAL A 186 1.61 5.96 -11.27
N TYR A 187 2.80 5.54 -10.87
CA TYR A 187 3.81 5.02 -11.76
C TYR A 187 3.94 3.51 -11.55
N VAL A 188 3.70 2.75 -12.61
CA VAL A 188 3.87 1.30 -12.61
C VAL A 188 5.08 0.99 -13.47
N HIS A 189 6.12 0.48 -12.83
CA HIS A 189 7.28 -0.07 -13.54
C HIS A 189 6.85 -1.29 -14.36
N THR A 190 7.33 -1.40 -15.60
CA THR A 190 7.02 -2.47 -16.54
C THR A 190 8.31 -3.04 -17.12
N GLY A 191 9.13 -3.73 -16.33
CA GLY A 191 10.35 -4.36 -16.82
C GLY A 191 11.49 -4.47 -15.81
N LEU A 192 12.65 -4.95 -16.26
CA LEU A 192 13.87 -5.03 -15.45
C LEU A 192 14.74 -3.79 -15.65
N SER A 193 15.46 -3.39 -14.60
CA SER A 193 16.61 -2.50 -14.77
C SER A 193 17.70 -3.25 -15.52
N TYR A 194 18.47 -2.56 -16.35
CA TYR A 194 19.69 -3.10 -16.91
C TYR A 194 20.82 -2.09 -16.78
N THR A 195 22.02 -2.61 -16.54
CA THR A 195 23.26 -1.85 -16.54
C THR A 195 23.87 -1.97 -17.93
N ILE A 196 24.24 -0.85 -18.54
CA ILE A 196 25.03 -0.88 -19.78
C ILE A 196 26.49 -0.97 -19.37
N GLU A 197 27.13 -2.12 -19.57
CA GLU A 197 28.58 -2.22 -19.36
C GLU A 197 29.30 -1.24 -20.31
N THR A 198 30.11 -0.34 -19.76
CA THR A 198 31.03 0.43 -20.59
C THR A 198 32.20 -0.48 -21.00
N PRO A 199 32.88 -0.22 -22.14
CA PRO A 199 33.99 -1.04 -22.63
C PRO A 199 35.12 -1.28 -21.61
N ASP A 200 35.17 -0.49 -20.54
CA ASP A 200 36.28 -0.42 -19.60
C ASP A 200 35.95 -1.04 -18.22
N ASN A 201 34.87 -1.83 -18.09
CA ASN A 201 34.42 -2.41 -16.81
C ASN A 201 34.14 -1.39 -15.69
N GLN A 202 33.91 -0.12 -16.03
CA GLN A 202 33.40 0.85 -15.07
C GLN A 202 31.90 0.58 -14.82
N ILE A 203 31.41 0.92 -13.61
CA ILE A 203 29.99 0.81 -13.27
C ILE A 203 29.20 1.62 -14.30
N GLY A 204 28.54 0.91 -15.21
CA GLY A 204 27.74 1.49 -16.27
C GLY A 204 26.59 2.34 -15.75
N GLU A 205 26.12 3.29 -16.57
CA GLU A 205 24.87 3.99 -16.29
C GLU A 205 23.74 2.97 -16.11
N THR A 206 23.13 2.96 -14.92
CA THR A 206 21.90 2.21 -14.68
C THR A 206 20.76 2.96 -15.36
N ARG A 207 20.19 2.39 -16.42
CA ARG A 207 19.01 2.99 -17.07
C ARG A 207 17.77 2.71 -16.21
N THR A 208 16.96 3.75 -16.03
CA THR A 208 15.70 3.68 -15.27
C THR A 208 14.76 2.66 -15.91
N GLN A 209 14.11 1.83 -15.08
CA GLN A 209 13.13 0.86 -15.53
C GLN A 209 12.06 1.54 -16.40
N PRO A 210 11.69 0.97 -17.56
CA PRO A 210 10.51 1.43 -18.29
C PRO A 210 9.28 1.29 -17.40
N GLY A 211 8.29 2.16 -17.61
CA GLY A 211 7.06 2.14 -16.83
C GLY A 211 6.01 3.07 -17.40
N LYS A 212 4.78 2.92 -16.92
CA LYS A 212 3.65 3.76 -17.31
C LYS A 212 3.24 4.65 -16.14
N ARG A 213 2.97 5.91 -16.45
CA ARG A 213 2.44 6.88 -15.48
C ARG A 213 0.98 7.18 -15.81
N TYR A 214 0.14 7.18 -14.78
CA TYR A 214 -1.25 7.59 -14.85
C TYR A 214 -1.51 8.72 -13.85
N PHE A 215 -2.28 9.69 -14.30
CA PHE A 215 -2.93 10.68 -13.44
C PHE A 215 -4.42 10.39 -13.50
N ILE A 216 -5.08 10.23 -12.36
CA ILE A 216 -6.50 9.85 -12.30
C ILE A 216 -7.20 10.74 -11.29
N ASP A 217 -8.26 11.42 -11.70
CA ASP A 217 -9.07 12.22 -10.79
C ASP A 217 -9.69 11.30 -9.72
N GLY A 218 -9.47 11.61 -8.45
CA GLY A 218 -9.93 10.81 -7.32
C GLY A 218 -11.45 10.85 -7.12
N ASN A 219 -12.14 11.87 -7.63
CA ASN A 219 -13.59 12.04 -7.51
C ASN A 219 -14.36 11.39 -8.66
N THR A 220 -13.80 11.37 -9.87
CA THR A 220 -14.48 10.85 -11.07
C THR A 220 -13.90 9.52 -11.55
N GLY A 221 -12.62 9.25 -11.31
CA GLY A 221 -11.89 8.11 -11.88
C GLY A 221 -11.44 8.33 -13.32
N GLU A 222 -11.54 9.56 -13.85
CA GLU A 222 -11.10 9.88 -15.20
C GLU A 222 -9.59 9.94 -15.30
N VAL A 223 -9.03 9.33 -16.35
CA VAL A 223 -7.59 9.39 -16.65
C VAL A 223 -7.28 10.73 -17.29
N ILE A 224 -6.31 11.45 -16.70
CA ILE A 224 -5.94 12.81 -17.06
C ILE A 224 -4.59 12.80 -17.78
N LYS A 225 -4.47 13.62 -18.82
CA LYS A 225 -3.18 13.87 -19.48
C LYS A 225 -2.41 14.92 -18.69
N ARG A 226 -1.11 14.71 -18.46
CA ARG A 226 -0.27 15.75 -17.83
C ARG A 226 -0.01 16.88 -18.82
N THR A 227 -0.67 18.02 -18.62
CA THR A 227 -0.53 19.27 -19.38
C THR A 227 -0.28 20.43 -18.42
N GLU A 228 0.15 21.59 -18.91
CA GLU A 228 0.27 22.82 -18.08
C GLU A 228 -1.05 23.16 -17.38
N GLU A 229 -2.18 23.06 -18.10
CA GLU A 229 -3.52 23.24 -17.56
C GLU A 229 -3.81 22.29 -16.39
N THR A 230 -3.42 21.02 -16.51
CA THR A 230 -3.62 20.02 -15.44
C THR A 230 -2.74 20.31 -14.23
N LEU A 231 -1.48 20.74 -14.46
CA LEU A 231 -0.58 21.12 -13.38
C LEU A 231 -1.14 22.30 -12.61
N GLU A 232 -1.63 23.33 -13.30
CA GLU A 232 -2.23 24.49 -12.64
C GLU A 232 -3.55 24.13 -11.93
N TYR A 233 -4.38 23.26 -12.51
CA TYR A 233 -5.66 22.86 -11.90
C TYR A 233 -5.49 22.14 -10.55
N TYR A 234 -4.49 21.25 -10.41
CA TYR A 234 -4.24 20.50 -9.16
C TYR A 234 -3.13 21.08 -8.28
N LYS A 235 -2.58 22.25 -8.62
CA LYS A 235 -1.50 22.90 -7.86
C LYS A 235 -1.86 23.18 -6.40
N GLU A 236 -3.12 23.54 -6.15
CA GLU A 236 -3.61 23.85 -4.80
C GLU A 236 -3.60 22.65 -3.85
N ILE A 237 -3.59 21.42 -4.40
CA ILE A 237 -3.45 20.17 -3.63
C ILE A 237 -2.01 19.65 -3.64
N GLY A 238 -1.05 20.50 -4.02
CA GLY A 238 0.38 20.20 -4.00
C GLY A 238 0.91 19.40 -5.20
N PHE A 239 0.13 19.28 -6.27
CA PHE A 239 0.59 18.65 -7.51
C PHE A 239 1.47 19.63 -8.32
N ASN A 240 2.67 19.20 -8.74
CA ASN A 240 3.64 20.02 -9.47
C ASN A 240 4.25 19.29 -10.69
#